data_AF-A0A1I0XC30-F1
#
_entry.id   AF-A0A1I0XC30-F1
#
_cell.length_a   1.000
_cell.length_b   1.000
_cell.length_c   1.000
_cell.angle_alpha   90.00
_cell.angle_beta   90.00
_cell.angle_gamma   90.00
#
_symmetry.space_group_name_H-M   'P 1'
#
loop_
_entity.id
_entity.type
_entity.pdbx_description
1 polymer ?
#
loop_
_entity_poly.entity_id
_entity_poly.type
_entity_poly.pdbx_seq_one_letter_code
_entity_poly.pdbx_strand_id
1 'polypeptide(L)'
;MGLAFCLYTTLMWLTKLDTTYLSIGQYVDMAIILLPIVMIFWAIKQETNSYQVSIIQRIGIAIFVSAISYLIYNPFLYTYHHFINPDWFGAVLNLKEVELTAVNVPQEEITATLENMKTSSVAQADLFRLSSLIPSVVVIPTLVALLSLIFIKNKVKG
;
A
#
# COMPACT_ATOMS: atom_id res chain seq x y z
N MET A 1 -10.97 0.83 -5.39
CA MET A 1 -9.70 0.54 -4.67
C MET A 1 -9.20 1.79 -4.00
N GLY A 2 -8.93 2.87 -4.76
CA GLY A 2 -8.48 4.15 -4.21
C GLY A 2 -9.37 4.69 -3.09
N LEU A 3 -10.69 4.72 -3.29
CA LEU A 3 -11.64 5.14 -2.25
C LEU A 3 -11.60 4.28 -0.98
N ALA A 4 -11.35 2.98 -1.11
CA ALA A 4 -11.23 2.09 0.04
C ALA A 4 -9.95 2.40 0.83
N PHE A 5 -8.85 2.71 0.14
CA PHE A 5 -7.64 3.20 0.79
C PHE A 5 -7.86 4.57 1.46
N CYS A 6 -8.55 5.52 0.80
CA CYS A 6 -8.86 6.81 1.42
C CYS A 6 -9.70 6.65 2.71
N LEU A 7 -10.74 5.81 2.64
CA LEU A 7 -11.59 5.52 3.80
C LEU A 7 -10.78 4.85 4.91
N TYR A 8 -9.95 3.86 4.56
CA TYR A 8 -9.05 3.19 5.50
C TYR A 8 -8.15 4.20 6.23
N THR A 9 -7.41 5.03 5.50
CA THR A 9 -6.52 6.03 6.09
C THR A 9 -7.28 7.01 6.98
N THR A 10 -8.48 7.41 6.58
CA THR A 10 -9.34 8.29 7.40
C THR A 10 -9.80 7.61 8.68
N LEU A 11 -10.15 6.32 8.63
CA LEU A 11 -10.56 5.55 9.81
C LEU A 11 -9.38 5.30 10.75
N MET A 12 -8.20 5.01 10.22
CA MET A 12 -6.97 4.85 11.01
C MET A 12 -6.67 6.11 11.81
N TRP A 13 -6.81 7.27 11.16
CA TRP A 13 -6.68 8.57 11.81
C TRP A 13 -7.73 8.81 12.89
N LEU A 14 -9.02 8.62 12.56
CA LEU A 14 -10.13 8.86 13.48
C LEU A 14 -10.05 7.96 14.73
N THR A 15 -9.56 6.74 14.57
CA THR A 15 -9.38 5.77 15.67
C THR A 15 -8.03 5.93 16.37
N LYS A 16 -7.17 6.84 15.90
CA LYS A 16 -5.80 7.07 16.37
C LYS A 16 -4.90 5.83 16.28
N LEU A 17 -5.25 4.89 15.41
CA LEU A 17 -4.45 3.69 15.12
C LEU A 17 -3.16 4.02 14.38
N ASP A 18 -3.08 5.19 13.75
CA ASP A 18 -1.89 5.72 13.06
C ASP A 18 -0.98 6.59 13.95
N THR A 19 -1.37 6.81 15.20
CA THR A 19 -0.66 7.71 16.13
C THR A 19 -0.54 7.08 17.52
N THR A 20 -1.63 7.03 18.28
CA THR A 20 -1.64 6.56 19.68
C THR A 20 -1.53 5.05 19.80
N TYR A 21 -2.18 4.32 18.89
CA TYR A 21 -2.25 2.85 18.92
C TYR A 21 -1.51 2.23 17.72
N LEU A 22 -0.34 2.79 17.38
CA LEU A 22 0.40 2.45 16.18
C LEU A 22 0.82 0.97 16.12
N SER A 23 1.10 0.35 17.27
CA SER A 23 1.40 -1.08 17.36
C SER A 23 0.24 -1.97 16.89
N ILE A 24 -1.01 -1.57 17.17
CA ILE A 24 -2.21 -2.27 16.69
C ILE A 24 -2.45 -1.90 15.22
N GLY A 25 -2.26 -0.62 14.88
CA GLY A 25 -2.43 -0.10 13.52
C GLY A 25 -1.61 -0.86 12.48
N GLN A 26 -0.37 -1.24 12.78
CA GLN A 26 0.48 -2.04 11.89
C GLN A 26 -0.15 -3.38 11.47
N TYR A 27 -0.93 -4.03 12.35
CA TYR A 27 -1.62 -5.26 11.98
C TYR A 27 -2.79 -5.01 11.02
N VAL A 28 -3.46 -3.86 11.17
CA VAL A 28 -4.51 -3.43 10.25
C VAL A 28 -3.91 -3.03 8.90
N ASP A 29 -2.71 -2.42 8.90
CA ASP A 29 -1.95 -2.16 7.66
C ASP A 29 -1.62 -3.46 6.92
N MET A 30 -1.29 -4.56 7.62
CA MET A 30 -1.10 -5.85 6.94
C MET A 30 -2.40 -6.36 6.29
N ALA A 31 -3.55 -6.12 6.90
CA ALA A 31 -4.84 -6.52 6.32
C ALA A 31 -5.17 -5.71 5.05
N ILE A 32 -4.84 -4.41 5.00
CA ILE A 32 -5.13 -3.57 3.83
C ILE A 32 -4.28 -3.95 2.61
N ILE A 33 -3.11 -4.57 2.81
CA ILE A 33 -2.27 -5.12 1.71
C ILE A 33 -3.01 -6.22 0.92
N LEU A 34 -3.94 -6.94 1.55
CA LEU A 34 -4.74 -7.98 0.87
C LEU A 34 -5.85 -7.40 -0.01
N LEU A 35 -6.31 -6.18 0.28
CA LEU A 35 -7.39 -5.53 -0.46
C LEU A 35 -7.13 -5.39 -1.97
N PRO A 36 -5.98 -4.89 -2.46
CA PRO A 36 -5.70 -4.82 -3.89
C PRO A 36 -5.67 -6.19 -4.55
N ILE A 37 -5.17 -7.21 -3.86
CA ILE A 37 -5.12 -8.59 -4.35
C ILE A 37 -6.54 -9.12 -4.60
N VAL A 38 -7.40 -9.00 -3.58
CA VAL A 38 -8.80 -9.44 -3.66
C VAL A 38 -9.56 -8.70 -4.75
N MET A 39 -9.38 -7.38 -4.85
CA MET A 39 -10.09 -6.54 -5.81
C MET A 39 -9.67 -6.81 -7.25
N ILE A 40 -8.37 -6.93 -7.53
CA ILE A 40 -7.87 -7.29 -8.87
C ILE A 40 -8.33 -8.69 -9.24
N PHE A 41 -8.24 -9.64 -8.31
CA PHE A 41 -8.74 -11.00 -8.54
C PHE A 41 -10.24 -11.01 -8.88
N TRP A 42 -11.05 -10.23 -8.15
CA TRP A 42 -12.48 -10.16 -8.38
C TRP A 42 -12.82 -9.49 -9.72
N ALA A 43 -12.12 -8.41 -10.08
CA ALA A 43 -12.25 -7.76 -11.39
C ALA A 43 -11.93 -8.73 -12.54
N ILE A 44 -10.83 -9.48 -12.45
CA ILE A 44 -10.46 -10.49 -13.45
C ILE A 44 -11.50 -11.61 -13.51
N LYS A 45 -12.01 -12.07 -12.36
CA LYS A 45 -13.02 -13.13 -12.28
C LYS A 45 -14.34 -12.70 -12.92
N GLN A 46 -14.76 -11.45 -12.70
CA GLN A 46 -15.97 -10.89 -13.29
C GLN A 46 -15.89 -10.87 -14.82
N GLU A 47 -14.77 -10.38 -15.37
CA GLU A 47 -14.55 -10.35 -16.82
C GLU A 47 -14.41 -11.77 -17.42
N THR A 48 -13.80 -12.71 -16.69
CA THR A 48 -13.64 -14.11 -17.14
C THR A 48 -14.97 -14.87 -17.22
N ASN A 49 -15.95 -14.52 -16.39
CA ASN A 49 -17.28 -15.13 -16.47
C ASN A 49 -18.08 -14.64 -17.70
N SER A 50 -17.77 -13.44 -18.21
CA SER A 50 -18.45 -12.85 -19.36
C SER A 50 -17.74 -13.15 -20.69
N TYR A 51 -16.40 -13.24 -20.68
CA TYR A 51 -15.58 -13.46 -21.88
C TYR A 51 -14.34 -14.31 -21.57
N GLN A 52 -13.79 -15.03 -22.56
CA GLN A 52 -12.47 -15.66 -22.40
C GLN A 52 -11.38 -14.58 -22.40
N VAL A 53 -10.96 -14.15 -21.21
CA VAL A 53 -9.96 -13.09 -21.03
C VAL A 53 -8.55 -13.63 -21.19
N SER A 54 -7.80 -13.10 -22.17
CA SER A 54 -6.39 -13.43 -22.41
C SER A 54 -5.46 -12.89 -21.31
N ILE A 55 -4.24 -13.42 -21.22
CA ILE A 55 -3.25 -12.99 -20.21
C ILE A 55 -2.94 -11.49 -20.32
N ILE A 56 -2.82 -10.99 -21.56
CA ILE A 56 -2.53 -9.57 -21.82
C ILE A 56 -3.70 -8.69 -21.34
N GLN A 57 -4.94 -9.11 -21.59
CA GLN A 57 -6.12 -8.38 -21.12
C GLN A 57 -6.20 -8.35 -19.59
N ARG A 58 -5.83 -9.43 -18.89
CA ARG A 58 -5.80 -9.46 -17.42
C ARG A 58 -4.80 -8.48 -16.83
N ILE A 59 -3.60 -8.43 -17.41
CA ILE A 59 -2.56 -7.46 -17.02
C ILE A 59 -3.07 -6.04 -17.31
N GLY A 60 -3.67 -5.81 -18.48
CA GLY A 60 -4.27 -4.52 -18.83
C GLY A 60 -5.33 -4.05 -17.82
N ILE A 61 -6.25 -4.93 -17.44
CA ILE A 61 -7.27 -4.65 -16.42
C ILE A 61 -6.63 -4.31 -15.07
N ALA A 62 -5.67 -5.12 -14.62
CA ALA A 62 -5.00 -4.90 -13.32
C ALA A 62 -4.25 -3.56 -13.28
N ILE A 63 -3.49 -3.23 -14.33
CA ILE A 63 -2.80 -1.95 -14.46
C ILE A 63 -3.80 -0.80 -14.49
N PHE A 64 -4.88 -0.91 -15.27
CA PHE A 64 -5.89 0.14 -15.40
C PHE A 64 -6.61 0.43 -14.08
N VAL A 65 -7.07 -0.61 -13.38
CA VAL A 65 -7.69 -0.48 -12.05
C VAL A 65 -6.72 0.17 -11.06
N SER A 66 -5.44 -0.19 -11.13
CA SER A 66 -4.41 0.35 -10.24
C SER A 66 -4.05 1.79 -10.57
N ALA A 67 -4.04 2.17 -11.85
CA ALA A 67 -3.83 3.54 -12.30
C ALA A 67 -4.94 4.47 -11.80
N ILE A 68 -6.21 4.07 -11.97
CA ILE A 68 -7.35 4.84 -11.43
C ILE A 68 -7.26 4.94 -9.91
N SER A 69 -6.94 3.84 -9.24
CA SER A 69 -6.77 3.83 -7.79
C SER A 69 -5.70 4.80 -7.32
N TYR A 70 -4.55 4.82 -7.99
CA TYR A 70 -3.44 5.72 -7.70
C TYR A 70 -3.85 7.18 -7.91
N LEU A 71 -4.56 7.48 -9.00
CA LEU A 71 -5.02 8.83 -9.31
C LEU A 71 -5.99 9.39 -8.25
N ILE A 72 -6.77 8.52 -7.61
CA ILE A 72 -7.66 8.89 -6.50
C ILE A 72 -6.88 9.01 -5.18
N TYR A 73 -6.06 8.02 -4.86
CA TYR A 73 -5.43 7.91 -3.54
C TYR A 73 -4.27 8.88 -3.36
N ASN A 74 -3.46 9.15 -4.39
CA ASN A 74 -2.27 9.98 -4.27
C ASN A 74 -2.57 11.44 -3.89
N PRO A 75 -3.53 12.15 -4.54
CA PRO A 75 -3.91 13.50 -4.11
C PRO A 75 -4.46 13.52 -2.68
N PHE A 76 -5.28 12.52 -2.32
CA PHE A 76 -5.80 12.37 -0.97
C PHE A 76 -4.67 12.21 0.05
N LEU A 77 -3.69 11.35 -0.23
CA LEU A 77 -2.55 11.08 0.65
C LEU A 77 -1.71 12.33 0.87
N TYR A 78 -1.49 13.12 -0.18
CA TYR A 78 -0.83 14.41 -0.07
C TYR A 78 -1.59 15.37 0.85
N THR A 79 -2.90 15.53 0.63
CA THR A 79 -3.73 16.38 1.50
C THR A 79 -3.73 15.87 2.94
N TYR A 80 -3.80 14.55 3.13
CA TYR A 80 -3.81 13.92 4.42
C TYR A 80 -2.55 14.22 5.23
N HIS A 81 -1.36 13.95 4.68
CA HIS A 81 -0.10 14.17 5.38
C HIS A 81 0.30 15.64 5.51
N HIS A 82 -0.27 16.55 4.72
CA HIS A 82 0.05 17.96 4.83
C HIS A 82 -0.92 18.74 5.72
N PHE A 83 -2.21 18.37 5.74
CA PHE A 83 -3.25 19.16 6.40
C PHE A 83 -4.01 18.42 7.51
N ILE A 84 -4.12 17.09 7.46
CA ILE A 84 -4.95 16.32 8.40
C ILE A 84 -4.09 15.71 9.51
N ASN A 85 -3.01 15.03 9.14
CA ASN A 85 -2.07 14.43 10.09
C ASN A 85 -0.62 14.70 9.68
N PRO A 86 -0.11 15.92 9.92
CA PRO A 86 1.28 16.27 9.62
C PRO A 86 2.30 15.54 10.51
N ASP A 87 1.91 15.18 11.73
CA ASP A 87 2.81 14.57 12.71
C ASP A 87 2.92 13.04 12.61
N TRP A 88 2.18 12.42 11.68
CA TRP A 88 2.13 10.97 11.50
C TRP A 88 3.53 10.35 11.40
N PHE A 89 4.44 10.98 10.66
CA PHE A 89 5.78 10.46 10.42
C PHE A 89 6.63 10.53 11.69
N GLY A 90 6.42 11.56 12.52
CA GLY A 90 7.04 11.65 13.84
C GLY A 90 6.61 10.50 14.75
N ALA A 91 5.34 10.11 14.71
CA ALA A 91 4.83 8.96 15.47
C ALA A 91 5.48 7.64 15.02
N VAL A 92 5.66 7.46 13.70
CA VAL A 92 6.36 6.29 13.13
C VAL A 92 7.82 6.23 13.59
N LEU A 93 8.53 7.35 13.57
CA LEU A 93 9.92 7.42 14.03
C LEU A 93 10.03 7.10 15.53
N ASN A 94 9.12 7.62 16.35
CA ASN A 94 9.09 7.35 17.78
C ASN A 94 8.84 5.85 18.05
N LEU A 95 7.87 5.23 17.39
CA LEU A 95 7.66 3.79 17.52
C LEU A 95 8.92 3.01 17.14
N LYS A 96 9.61 3.42 16.07
CA LYS A 96 10.84 2.74 15.65
C LYS A 96 11.97 2.89 16.67
N GLU A 97 12.11 4.07 17.27
CA GLU A 97 13.05 4.30 18.37
C GLU A 97 12.76 3.40 19.56
N VAL A 98 11.49 3.28 19.96
CA VAL A 98 11.05 2.40 21.06
C VAL A 98 11.36 0.93 20.74
N GLU A 99 11.07 0.46 19.52
CA GLU A 99 11.39 -0.91 19.08
C GLU A 99 12.89 -1.21 19.15
N LEU A 100 13.74 -0.32 18.62
CA LEU A 100 15.18 -0.52 18.58
C LEU A 100 15.80 -0.46 19.98
N THR A 101 15.29 0.43 20.83
CA THR A 101 15.69 0.51 22.24
C THR A 101 15.31 -0.77 22.98
N ALA A 102 14.13 -1.33 22.73
CA ALA A 102 13.67 -2.56 23.37
C ALA A 102 14.53 -3.79 23.04
N VAL A 103 15.20 -3.80 21.88
CA VAL A 103 16.15 -4.86 21.49
C VAL A 103 17.61 -4.52 21.80
N ASN A 104 17.86 -3.46 22.59
CA ASN A 104 19.18 -3.01 23.04
C ASN A 104 20.15 -2.64 21.90
N VAL A 105 19.64 -2.06 20.81
CA VAL A 105 20.49 -1.49 19.75
C VAL A 105 21.26 -0.28 20.31
N PRO A 106 22.55 -0.09 19.99
CA PRO A 106 23.31 1.08 20.42
C PRO A 106 22.68 2.41 19.96
N GLN A 107 22.69 3.44 20.81
CA GLN A 107 22.06 4.74 20.53
C GLN A 107 22.58 5.41 19.25
N GLU A 108 23.86 5.22 18.91
CA GLU A 108 24.47 5.73 17.68
C GLU A 108 23.82 5.12 16.44
N GLU A 109 23.58 3.80 16.45
CA GLU A 109 22.91 3.07 15.37
C GLU A 109 21.43 3.41 15.28
N ILE A 110 20.75 3.63 16.42
CA ILE A 110 19.37 4.13 16.45
C ILE A 110 19.30 5.49 15.75
N THR A 111 20.18 6.42 16.12
CA THR A 111 20.20 7.78 15.57
C THR A 111 20.45 7.75 14.06
N ALA A 112 21.44 6.97 13.61
CA ALA A 112 21.74 6.80 12.20
C ALA A 112 20.55 6.18 11.44
N THR A 113 19.85 5.21 12.03
CA THR A 113 18.67 4.59 11.44
C THR A 113 17.52 5.59 11.29
N LEU A 114 17.22 6.38 12.33
CA LEU A 114 16.16 7.37 12.29
C LEU A 114 16.48 8.53 11.33
N GLU A 115 17.75 8.95 11.25
CA GLU A 115 18.20 9.96 10.28
C GLU A 115 18.13 9.44 8.84
N ASN A 116 18.53 8.18 8.61
CA ASN A 116 18.34 7.52 7.33
C ASN A 116 16.86 7.42 6.95
N MET A 117 15.96 7.13 7.90
CA MET A 117 14.52 7.12 7.64
C MET A 117 13.99 8.51 7.30
N LYS A 118 14.43 9.57 8.00
CA LYS A 118 14.03 10.96 7.69
C LYS A 118 14.51 11.39 6.30
N THR A 119 15.79 11.21 6.01
CA THR A 119 16.38 11.61 4.73
C THR A 119 15.83 10.77 3.58
N SER A 120 15.68 9.45 3.78
CA SER A 120 15.04 8.57 2.81
C SER A 120 13.57 8.91 2.63
N SER A 121 12.85 9.34 3.66
CA SER A 121 11.44 9.75 3.55
C SER A 121 11.27 11.08 2.83
N VAL A 122 12.19 12.04 3.00
CA VAL A 122 12.17 13.31 2.27
C VAL A 122 12.56 13.07 0.81
N ALA A 123 13.63 12.29 0.58
CA ALA A 123 14.02 11.84 -0.75
C ALA A 123 12.93 10.98 -1.40
N GLN A 124 12.25 10.14 -0.62
CA GLN A 124 11.08 9.37 -1.05
C GLN A 124 9.89 10.28 -1.29
N ALA A 125 9.60 11.32 -0.51
CA ALA A 125 8.46 12.20 -0.81
C ALA A 125 8.61 12.90 -2.18
N ASP A 126 9.83 13.28 -2.56
CA ASP A 126 10.15 13.85 -3.87
C ASP A 126 10.24 12.78 -4.98
N LEU A 127 10.85 11.62 -4.72
CA LEU A 127 10.92 10.51 -5.67
C LEU A 127 9.58 9.78 -5.83
N PHE A 128 8.72 9.70 -4.81
CA PHE A 128 7.49 8.90 -4.74
C PHE A 128 6.53 9.27 -5.86
N ARG A 129 6.53 10.52 -6.32
CA ARG A 129 5.65 10.93 -7.42
C ARG A 129 5.89 10.11 -8.70
N LEU A 130 7.13 9.65 -8.93
CA LEU A 130 7.52 8.80 -10.07
C LEU A 130 7.90 7.37 -9.65
N SER A 131 8.59 7.21 -8.52
CA SER A 131 9.10 5.94 -8.00
C SER A 131 8.04 5.09 -7.30
N SER A 132 6.94 5.66 -6.81
CA SER A 132 5.79 4.87 -6.32
C SER A 132 4.83 4.49 -7.44
N LEU A 133 4.79 5.26 -8.53
CA LEU A 133 3.90 4.99 -9.66
C LEU A 133 4.25 3.65 -10.33
N ILE A 134 5.53 3.42 -10.65
CA ILE A 134 5.94 2.20 -11.37
C ILE A 134 5.67 0.93 -10.54
N PRO A 135 6.09 0.81 -9.27
CA PRO A 135 5.78 -0.35 -8.47
C PRO A 135 4.28 -0.54 -8.21
N SER A 136 3.56 0.53 -7.85
CA SER A 136 2.17 0.44 -7.42
C SER A 136 1.16 0.30 -8.56
N VAL A 137 1.45 0.86 -9.75
CA VAL A 137 0.54 0.82 -10.90
C VAL A 137 0.91 -0.29 -11.89
N VAL A 138 2.19 -0.64 -12.00
CA VAL A 138 2.67 -1.58 -13.02
C VAL A 138 3.13 -2.90 -12.40
N VAL A 139 4.12 -2.88 -11.50
CA VAL A 139 4.76 -4.11 -11.00
C VAL A 139 3.82 -4.97 -10.16
N ILE A 140 3.28 -4.43 -9.06
CA ILE A 140 2.40 -5.16 -8.15
C ILE A 140 1.15 -5.66 -8.88
N PRO A 141 0.44 -4.82 -9.67
CA PRO A 141 -0.78 -5.28 -10.36
C PRO A 141 -0.51 -6.37 -11.39
N THR A 142 0.63 -6.29 -12.08
CA THR A 142 1.06 -7.35 -13.01
C THR A 142 1.34 -8.65 -12.27
N LEU A 143 2.07 -8.62 -11.14
CA LEU A 143 2.33 -9.80 -10.33
C LEU A 143 1.02 -10.43 -9.82
N VAL A 144 0.08 -9.61 -9.33
CA VAL A 144 -1.23 -10.09 -8.88
C VAL A 144 -2.02 -10.70 -10.04
N ALA A 145 -2.01 -10.06 -11.22
CA ALA A 145 -2.66 -10.60 -12.41
C ALA A 145 -2.06 -11.95 -12.83
N LEU A 146 -0.74 -12.11 -12.75
CA LEU A 146 -0.05 -13.38 -13.05
C LEU A 146 -0.39 -14.46 -12.01
N LEU A 147 -0.39 -14.13 -10.71
CA LEU A 147 -0.79 -15.06 -9.65
C LEU A 147 -2.24 -15.53 -9.82
N SER A 148 -3.13 -14.66 -10.31
CA SER A 148 -4.52 -15.02 -10.59
C SER A 148 -4.68 -16.15 -11.62
N LEU A 149 -3.68 -16.37 -12.47
CA LEU A 149 -3.69 -17.45 -13.47
C LEU A 149 -3.69 -18.84 -12.81
N ILE A 150 -2.98 -18.99 -11.69
CA ILE A 150 -2.88 -20.26 -10.95
C ILE A 150 -4.27 -20.70 -10.47
N PHE A 151 -5.08 -19.75 -9.99
CA PHE A 151 -6.40 -20.01 -9.42
C PHE A 151 -7.49 -20.23 -10.47
N ILE A 152 -7.32 -19.71 -11.70
CA ILE A 152 -8.34 -19.78 -12.75
C ILE A 152 -8.14 -20.98 -13.68
N LYS A 153 -6.90 -21.48 -13.84
CA LYS A 153 -6.60 -22.66 -14.67
C LYS A 153 -7.29 -23.94 -14.16
N ASN A 154 -7.62 -24.01 -12.87
CA ASN A 154 -8.31 -25.16 -12.26
C ASN A 154 -9.81 -25.25 -12.60
N LYS A 155 -10.41 -24.26 -13.29
CA LYS A 155 -11.82 -24.31 -13.69
C LYS A 155 -12.10 -25.06 -15.00
N VAL A 156 -11.07 -25.42 -15.77
CA VAL A 156 -11.21 -26.09 -17.08
C VAL A 156 -11.15 -27.63 -16.96
N LYS A 157 -11.06 -28.17 -15.74
CA LYS A 157 -11.02 -29.63 -15.47
C LYS A 157 -12.17 -30.14 -14.60
N GLY A 158 -13.28 -29.40 -14.52
CA GLY A 158 -14.51 -29.82 -13.83
C GLY A 158 -15.64 -30.01 -14.83
#